data_AF-A0A8T7LJA5-F1
#
_entry.id   AF-A0A8T7LJA5-F1
#
_cell.length_a   1.000
_cell.length_b   1.000
_cell.length_c   1.000
_cell.angle_alpha   90.00
_cell.angle_beta   90.00
_cell.angle_gamma   90.00
#
_symmetry.space_group_name_H-M   'P 1'
#
loop_
_entity.id
_entity.type
_entity.pdbx_description
1 polymer ?
#
loop_
_entity_poly.entity_id
_entity_poly.type
_entity_poly.pdbx_seq_one_letter_code
_entity_poly.pdbx_strand_id
1 'polypeptide(L)'
;MAPYTVHLHSSIVLDAPLDRLWPLLSDTDRVNRMVGLPAFERTHPDHDLVQIIYGHYLGVPVTWREYPFEWIFEQRFTVERVFDPPLPVERLKTATCFTPLPRDRTRVDVEVHMAPRNLVGRFGGRLIVGQQMLRNLRRAYRELGALAMAAAQAPLPPVRAPRMNTHRLQIAAERLREFGVRPSLVERLYAHVSQADDPQVLKMRAFALADQWGEPRMEVLRMCLYATRAGVLDLEWDVLCPSCRGPNQRVRTLSELEHDTYCPSCDVRYDANFDESIELRFSVNPAIREAVDVSYCVGGPANTPHIAAQIVLAARSRRELRLRLAPDGYRLRSRQMTTRVDLDATDDAGTRVAHITFSDSSVNLDTPTIAAGDATLVIENATDTPALMVVERRAWSAQATSAALVTSLAEFRQLFSSEVLSPGTGIAIRSLTFLFSDLKGSTAIYERIGDSPAYARVRDHFDLMRAIIGKHDGSLVKTIGDAVMAVFASAEGAVEAALEIQREFTAGEIARGNPALRVKLGLHRGPCIAVNANNLLDYFGSTVNIAARVQNESVGGDVVLTDALTGDPVVREVLARAAVTLEPFERELRGLSQRFLLTRVWVSPLPDTVAAAPYGLLSDVEQGSTATRR
;
A
#
# COMPACT_ATOMS: atom_id res chain seq x y z
N MET A 1 44.48 1.97 -15.75
CA MET A 1 44.35 1.89 -17.23
C MET A 1 42.91 1.50 -17.55
N ALA A 2 42.23 2.21 -18.45
CA ALA A 2 40.79 2.05 -18.65
C ALA A 2 40.43 0.59 -18.99
N PRO A 3 39.64 -0.11 -18.16
CA PRO A 3 39.34 -1.53 -18.39
C PRO A 3 38.50 -1.74 -19.67
N TYR A 4 37.86 -0.67 -20.16
CA TYR A 4 37.04 -0.69 -21.36
C TYR A 4 37.85 -0.26 -22.58
N THR A 5 37.89 -1.10 -23.61
CA THR A 5 38.57 -0.78 -24.88
C THR A 5 37.60 -0.52 -26.03
N VAL A 6 36.30 -0.71 -25.81
CA VAL A 6 35.24 -0.44 -26.78
C VAL A 6 34.21 0.48 -26.13
N HIS A 7 33.94 1.60 -26.80
CA HIS A 7 32.95 2.60 -26.41
C HIS A 7 32.00 2.82 -27.57
N LEU A 8 30.71 2.64 -27.33
CA LEU A 8 29.65 2.87 -28.30
C LEU A 8 28.65 3.84 -27.69
N HIS A 9 28.18 4.79 -28.49
CA HIS A 9 27.18 5.77 -28.11
C HIS A 9 26.08 5.82 -29.17
N SER A 10 24.83 5.96 -28.73
CA SER A 10 23.70 6.27 -29.59
C SER A 10 22.82 7.32 -28.94
N SER A 11 22.43 8.33 -29.72
CA SER A 11 21.44 9.32 -29.32
C SER A 11 20.16 9.12 -30.13
N ILE A 12 19.02 9.18 -29.45
CA ILE A 12 17.68 9.04 -30.03
C ILE A 12 16.84 10.19 -29.49
N VAL A 13 16.08 10.88 -30.35
CA VAL A 13 15.04 11.82 -29.91
C VAL A 13 13.70 11.10 -30.02
N LEU A 14 12.94 11.12 -28.93
CA LEU A 14 11.60 10.57 -28.84
C LEU A 14 10.60 11.71 -28.65
N ASP A 15 9.48 11.62 -29.35
CA ASP A 15 8.44 12.63 -29.34
C ASP A 15 7.47 12.42 -28.17
N ALA A 16 7.99 12.31 -26.95
CA ALA A 16 7.20 12.21 -25.71
C ALA A 16 7.95 12.88 -24.54
N PRO A 17 7.21 13.41 -23.54
CA PRO A 17 7.81 13.99 -22.34
C PRO A 17 8.37 12.90 -21.43
N LEU A 18 9.29 13.29 -20.55
CA LEU A 18 10.10 12.34 -19.78
C LEU A 18 9.29 11.56 -18.73
N ASP A 19 8.30 12.19 -18.12
CA ASP A 19 7.36 11.56 -17.19
C ASP A 19 6.59 10.38 -17.82
N ARG A 20 6.29 10.46 -19.13
CA ARG A 20 5.67 9.37 -19.89
C ARG A 20 6.67 8.32 -20.37
N LEU A 21 7.90 8.72 -20.65
CA LEU A 21 8.94 7.81 -21.15
C LEU A 21 9.62 7.02 -20.04
N TRP A 22 9.83 7.63 -18.87
CA TRP A 22 10.59 7.03 -17.78
C TRP A 22 10.01 5.69 -17.33
N PRO A 23 8.69 5.53 -17.07
CA PRO A 23 8.12 4.24 -16.67
C PRO A 23 8.34 3.13 -17.71
N LEU A 24 8.45 3.50 -19.00
CA LEU A 24 8.60 2.53 -20.10
C LEU A 24 10.06 2.19 -20.37
N LEU A 25 10.94 3.19 -20.41
CA LEU A 25 12.34 3.03 -20.79
C LEU A 25 13.22 2.58 -19.62
N SER A 26 12.79 2.83 -18.38
CA SER A 26 13.45 2.33 -17.17
C SER A 26 12.98 0.93 -16.75
N ASP A 27 11.98 0.35 -17.44
CA ASP A 27 11.64 -1.07 -17.35
C ASP A 27 12.70 -1.91 -18.07
N THR A 28 13.84 -2.05 -17.41
CA THR A 28 14.98 -2.78 -17.93
C THR A 28 14.69 -4.27 -18.08
N ASP A 29 13.72 -4.84 -17.37
CA ASP A 29 13.28 -6.22 -17.56
C ASP A 29 12.68 -6.39 -18.96
N ARG A 30 11.68 -5.57 -19.28
CA ARG A 30 11.01 -5.57 -20.57
C ARG A 30 11.96 -5.20 -21.70
N VAL A 31 12.80 -4.18 -21.51
CA VAL A 31 13.79 -3.76 -22.51
C VAL A 31 14.76 -4.93 -22.80
N ASN A 32 15.29 -5.60 -21.78
CA ASN A 32 16.18 -6.75 -21.94
C ASN A 32 15.50 -7.88 -22.73
N ARG A 33 14.22 -8.16 -22.44
CA ARG A 33 13.40 -9.13 -23.18
C ARG A 33 13.21 -8.75 -24.65
N MET A 34 12.89 -7.48 -24.93
CA MET A 34 12.70 -6.96 -26.30
C MET A 34 13.98 -7.03 -27.13
N VAL A 35 15.15 -6.81 -26.51
CA VAL A 35 16.43 -6.87 -27.24
C VAL A 35 17.00 -8.29 -27.35
N GLY A 36 16.36 -9.28 -26.74
CA GLY A 36 16.73 -10.70 -26.79
C GLY A 36 17.85 -11.10 -25.82
N LEU A 37 18.01 -10.39 -24.71
CA LEU A 37 18.92 -10.79 -23.64
C LEU A 37 18.35 -12.01 -22.88
N PRO A 38 19.22 -12.88 -22.33
CA PRO A 38 18.77 -14.07 -21.61
C PRO A 38 18.13 -13.68 -20.29
N ALA A 39 17.17 -14.49 -19.85
CA ALA A 39 16.67 -14.47 -18.48
C ALA A 39 17.74 -15.00 -17.52
N PHE A 40 17.64 -14.61 -16.25
CA PHE A 40 18.41 -15.27 -15.20
C PHE A 40 17.56 -16.31 -14.47
N GLU A 41 18.22 -17.31 -13.90
CA GLU A 41 17.59 -18.44 -13.22
C GLU A 41 17.73 -18.35 -11.71
N ARG A 42 18.89 -17.88 -11.24
CA ARG A 42 19.23 -17.78 -9.82
C ARG A 42 20.12 -16.59 -9.56
N THR A 43 19.99 -16.02 -8.37
CA THR A 43 20.89 -14.99 -7.86
C THR A 43 21.42 -15.41 -6.49
N HIS A 44 22.68 -15.05 -6.22
CA HIS A 44 23.28 -15.19 -4.91
C HIS A 44 23.96 -13.86 -4.52
N PRO A 45 23.66 -13.30 -3.34
CA PRO A 45 24.39 -12.14 -2.84
C PRO A 45 25.86 -12.52 -2.59
N ASP A 46 26.76 -11.63 -2.98
CA ASP A 46 28.20 -11.71 -2.75
C ASP A 46 28.65 -10.52 -1.89
N HIS A 47 29.93 -10.46 -1.54
CA HIS A 47 30.53 -9.33 -0.85
C HIS A 47 30.40 -8.01 -1.65
N ASP A 48 30.49 -6.87 -0.97
CA ASP A 48 30.49 -5.54 -1.57
C ASP A 48 29.28 -5.20 -2.45
N LEU A 49 28.08 -5.67 -2.06
CA LEU A 49 26.79 -5.35 -2.70
C LEU A 49 26.62 -5.97 -4.10
N VAL A 50 27.51 -6.89 -4.49
CA VAL A 50 27.47 -7.57 -5.79
C VAL A 50 26.48 -8.73 -5.76
N GLN A 51 25.78 -8.96 -6.88
CA GLN A 51 24.93 -10.14 -7.08
C GLN A 51 25.60 -11.06 -8.10
N ILE A 52 25.80 -12.33 -7.74
CA ILE A 52 26.19 -13.38 -8.69
C ILE A 52 24.92 -13.90 -9.34
N ILE A 53 24.87 -13.87 -10.67
CA ILE A 53 23.71 -14.24 -11.46
C ILE A 53 24.06 -15.42 -12.36
N TYR A 54 23.15 -16.40 -12.40
CA TYR A 54 23.26 -17.60 -13.22
C TYR A 54 22.17 -17.58 -14.30
N GLY A 55 22.52 -17.95 -15.53
CA GLY A 55 21.56 -18.11 -16.61
C GLY A 55 22.15 -18.86 -17.79
N HIS A 56 21.42 -18.89 -18.89
CA HIS A 56 21.87 -19.53 -20.13
C HIS A 56 21.82 -18.53 -21.29
N TYR A 57 22.91 -18.44 -22.05
CA TYR A 57 22.96 -17.66 -23.28
C TYR A 57 23.27 -18.57 -24.46
N LEU A 58 22.34 -18.64 -25.43
CA LEU A 58 22.44 -19.55 -26.58
C LEU A 58 22.68 -21.03 -26.17
N GLY A 59 22.06 -21.46 -25.07
CA GLY A 59 22.21 -22.81 -24.52
C GLY A 59 23.51 -23.05 -23.73
N VAL A 60 24.39 -22.06 -23.63
CA VAL A 60 25.61 -22.13 -22.82
C VAL A 60 25.33 -21.58 -21.42
N PRO A 61 25.66 -22.29 -20.33
CA PRO A 61 25.55 -21.74 -18.99
C PRO A 61 26.51 -20.55 -18.84
N VAL A 62 26.00 -19.44 -18.34
CA VAL A 62 26.73 -18.21 -18.12
C VAL A 62 26.52 -17.76 -16.68
N THR A 63 27.62 -17.39 -16.04
CA THR A 63 27.61 -16.72 -14.75
C THR A 63 28.20 -15.32 -14.89
N TRP A 64 27.63 -14.35 -14.19
CA TRP A 64 28.18 -13.01 -14.13
C TRP A 64 27.92 -12.36 -12.77
N ARG A 65 28.80 -11.44 -12.41
CA ARG A 65 28.67 -10.54 -11.28
C ARG A 65 28.02 -9.26 -11.75
N GLU A 66 26.89 -8.89 -11.17
CA GLU A 66 26.17 -7.65 -11.43
C GLU A 66 26.35 -6.71 -10.23
N TYR A 67 26.86 -5.51 -10.53
CA TYR A 67 27.00 -4.44 -9.55
C TYR A 67 25.66 -3.74 -9.35
N PRO A 68 25.43 -3.10 -8.18
CA PRO A 68 24.20 -2.37 -7.93
C PRO A 68 23.85 -1.41 -9.06
N PHE A 69 22.58 -1.43 -9.49
CA PHE A 69 22.06 -0.42 -10.38
C PHE A 69 22.24 0.96 -9.74
N GLU A 70 22.77 1.91 -10.51
CA GLU A 70 22.78 3.32 -10.12
C GLU A 70 21.75 4.08 -10.95
N TRP A 71 20.84 4.81 -10.33
CA TRP A 71 19.91 5.68 -11.04
C TRP A 71 19.57 6.95 -10.28
N ILE A 72 19.12 7.93 -11.05
CA ILE A 72 18.45 9.13 -10.58
C ILE A 72 17.16 9.23 -11.37
N PHE A 73 16.03 9.28 -10.66
CA PHE A 73 14.69 9.33 -11.22
C PHE A 73 14.58 10.43 -12.28
N GLU A 74 14.01 10.09 -13.44
CA GLU A 74 13.88 10.97 -14.60
C GLU A 74 15.18 11.65 -15.04
N GLN A 75 16.31 10.97 -14.89
CA GLN A 75 17.59 11.51 -15.36
C GLN A 75 18.47 10.45 -15.99
N ARG A 76 18.77 9.36 -15.28
CA ARG A 76 19.66 8.30 -15.79
C ARG A 76 19.52 7.01 -15.02
N PHE A 77 19.91 5.91 -15.65
CA PHE A 77 20.24 4.66 -14.97
C PHE A 77 21.46 3.99 -15.59
N THR A 78 22.16 3.18 -14.79
CA THR A 78 23.41 2.54 -15.17
C THR A 78 23.52 1.19 -14.49
N VAL A 79 24.04 0.20 -15.21
CA VAL A 79 24.37 -1.13 -14.68
C VAL A 79 25.72 -1.59 -15.22
N GLU A 80 26.49 -2.25 -14.37
CA GLU A 80 27.78 -2.84 -14.70
C GLU A 80 27.76 -4.34 -14.41
N ARG A 81 28.26 -5.12 -15.37
CA ARG A 81 28.33 -6.58 -15.32
C ARG A 81 29.74 -7.06 -15.61
N VAL A 82 30.21 -8.04 -14.86
CA VAL A 82 31.46 -8.76 -15.10
C VAL A 82 31.13 -10.22 -15.34
N PHE A 83 31.35 -10.70 -16.55
CA PHE A 83 31.03 -12.06 -16.96
C PHE A 83 32.19 -13.00 -16.65
N ASP A 84 31.86 -14.25 -16.32
CA ASP A 84 32.85 -15.31 -16.20
C ASP A 84 33.16 -15.94 -17.57
N PRO A 85 34.30 -16.65 -17.73
CA PRO A 85 34.55 -17.47 -18.91
C PRO A 85 33.39 -18.46 -19.16
N PRO A 86 33.10 -18.83 -20.42
CA PRO A 86 33.90 -18.60 -21.63
C PRO A 86 33.48 -17.37 -22.46
N LEU A 87 32.65 -16.46 -21.95
CA LEU A 87 32.16 -15.33 -22.76
C LEU A 87 33.30 -14.43 -23.26
N PRO A 88 33.24 -13.96 -24.53
CA PRO A 88 34.29 -13.13 -25.15
C PRO A 88 34.32 -11.69 -24.62
N VAL A 89 33.29 -11.29 -23.86
CA VAL A 89 33.19 -10.03 -23.14
C VAL A 89 33.46 -10.32 -21.67
N GLU A 90 34.41 -9.60 -21.07
CA GLU A 90 34.72 -9.71 -19.64
C GLU A 90 33.87 -8.74 -18.84
N ARG A 91 33.73 -7.49 -19.30
CA ARG A 91 33.01 -6.44 -18.58
C ARG A 91 32.13 -5.65 -19.53
N LEU A 92 30.92 -5.33 -19.08
CA LEU A 92 29.94 -4.53 -19.82
C LEU A 92 29.31 -3.53 -18.87
N LYS A 93 29.34 -2.26 -19.25
CA LYS A 93 28.63 -1.19 -18.56
C LYS A 93 27.71 -0.49 -19.55
N THR A 94 26.45 -0.38 -19.18
CA THR A 94 25.44 0.33 -19.99
C THR A 94 24.89 1.49 -19.17
N ALA A 95 24.87 2.67 -19.77
CA ALA A 95 24.27 3.86 -19.18
C ALA A 95 23.23 4.44 -20.14
N THR A 96 22.06 4.79 -19.61
CA THR A 96 21.02 5.50 -20.34
C THR A 96 20.75 6.82 -19.63
N CYS A 97 20.84 7.93 -20.36
CA CYS A 97 20.62 9.28 -19.89
C CYS A 97 19.46 9.94 -20.63
N PHE A 98 18.66 10.72 -19.92
CA PHE A 98 17.48 11.40 -20.43
C PHE A 98 17.68 12.90 -20.34
N THR A 99 17.47 13.60 -21.46
CA THR A 99 17.49 15.06 -21.52
C THR A 99 16.13 15.55 -22.05
N PRO A 100 15.28 16.17 -21.22
CA PRO A 100 14.08 16.85 -21.70
C PRO A 100 14.43 17.92 -22.74
N LEU A 101 13.64 18.00 -23.80
CA LEU A 101 13.75 18.98 -24.88
C LEU A 101 12.44 19.76 -25.03
N PRO A 102 12.46 20.96 -25.66
CA PRO A 102 11.24 21.70 -25.94
C PRO A 102 10.23 20.91 -26.80
N ARG A 103 8.94 21.22 -26.60
CA ARG A 103 7.76 20.62 -27.27
C ARG A 103 7.50 19.16 -26.88
N ASP A 104 7.60 18.85 -25.59
CA ASP A 104 7.33 17.50 -25.05
C ASP A 104 8.14 16.40 -25.74
N ARG A 105 9.42 16.68 -26.01
CA ARG A 105 10.36 15.71 -26.58
C ARG A 105 11.44 15.38 -25.58
N THR A 106 12.06 14.23 -25.74
CA THR A 106 13.16 13.79 -24.87
C THR A 106 14.27 13.19 -25.70
N ARG A 107 15.51 13.63 -25.48
CA ARG A 107 16.70 12.95 -25.99
C ARG A 107 17.09 11.84 -25.03
N VAL A 108 17.28 10.65 -25.57
CA VAL A 108 17.77 9.46 -24.87
C VAL A 108 19.15 9.13 -25.42
N ASP A 109 20.15 9.24 -24.56
CA ASP A 109 21.54 8.90 -24.85
C ASP A 109 21.87 7.55 -24.22
N VAL A 110 22.31 6.60 -25.04
CA VAL A 110 22.68 5.24 -24.62
C VAL A 110 24.17 5.04 -24.85
N GLU A 111 24.89 4.73 -23.77
CA GLU A 111 26.31 4.43 -23.78
C GLU A 111 26.55 2.96 -23.43
N VAL A 112 27.41 2.31 -24.20
CA VAL A 112 27.84 0.93 -23.98
C VAL A 112 29.36 0.90 -23.92
N HIS A 113 29.90 0.55 -22.76
CA HIS A 113 31.32 0.40 -22.50
C HIS A 113 31.62 -1.09 -22.32
N MET A 114 32.58 -1.61 -23.10
CA MET A 114 32.88 -3.04 -23.12
C MET A 114 34.38 -3.29 -23.00
N ALA A 115 34.73 -4.22 -22.10
CA ALA A 115 36.05 -4.81 -21.96
C ALA A 115 36.02 -6.21 -22.62
N PRO A 116 36.70 -6.40 -23.77
CA PRO A 116 36.81 -7.71 -24.38
C PRO A 116 37.81 -8.57 -23.61
N ARG A 117 37.54 -9.87 -23.50
CA ARG A 117 38.45 -10.82 -22.86
C ARG A 117 39.67 -11.13 -23.73
N ASN A 118 39.44 -11.35 -25.02
CA ASN A 118 40.45 -11.79 -26.00
C ASN A 118 40.39 -10.94 -27.29
N LEU A 119 41.35 -11.12 -28.21
CA LEU A 119 41.35 -10.48 -29.54
C LEU A 119 40.06 -10.75 -30.33
N VAL A 120 39.49 -11.96 -30.21
CA VAL A 120 38.17 -12.30 -30.79
C VAL A 120 37.06 -11.43 -30.20
N GLY A 121 37.07 -11.17 -28.88
CA GLY A 121 36.15 -10.25 -28.23
C GLY A 121 36.36 -8.80 -28.66
N ARG A 122 37.60 -8.39 -28.98
CA ARG A 122 37.90 -7.01 -29.40
C ARG A 122 37.30 -6.67 -30.77
N PHE A 123 37.37 -7.59 -31.73
CA PHE A 123 36.83 -7.40 -33.08
C PHE A 123 35.38 -7.90 -33.19
N GLY A 124 35.11 -9.14 -32.76
CA GLY A 124 33.78 -9.75 -32.77
C GLY A 124 32.82 -9.13 -31.76
N GLY A 125 33.28 -8.83 -30.54
CA GLY A 125 32.44 -8.18 -29.50
C GLY A 125 32.03 -6.76 -29.87
N ARG A 126 32.86 -5.99 -30.59
CA ARG A 126 32.48 -4.65 -31.07
C ARG A 126 31.41 -4.70 -32.16
N LEU A 127 31.60 -5.54 -33.19
CA LEU A 127 30.73 -5.60 -34.38
C LEU A 127 29.45 -6.43 -34.13
N ILE A 128 29.57 -7.58 -33.48
CA ILE A 128 28.46 -8.53 -33.30
C ILE A 128 27.69 -8.22 -32.02
N VAL A 129 28.37 -8.01 -30.89
CA VAL A 129 27.68 -7.82 -29.60
C VAL A 129 27.28 -6.36 -29.41
N GLY A 130 28.25 -5.43 -29.45
CA GLY A 130 28.01 -4.02 -29.16
C GLY A 130 27.10 -3.30 -30.17
N GLN A 131 27.40 -3.38 -31.47
CA GLN A 131 26.59 -2.70 -32.50
C GLN A 131 25.21 -3.33 -32.71
N GLN A 132 25.06 -4.65 -32.59
CA GLN A 132 23.73 -5.29 -32.65
C GLN A 132 22.91 -4.91 -31.42
N MET A 133 23.49 -4.95 -30.22
CA MET A 133 22.82 -4.54 -28.98
C MET A 133 22.33 -3.10 -29.07
N LEU A 134 23.18 -2.17 -29.54
CA LEU A 134 22.80 -0.77 -29.69
C LEU A 134 21.69 -0.57 -30.74
N ARG A 135 21.72 -1.32 -31.85
CA ARG A 135 20.65 -1.32 -32.85
C ARG A 135 19.33 -1.85 -32.27
N ASN A 136 19.37 -2.95 -31.52
CA ASN A 136 18.21 -3.55 -30.87
C ASN A 136 17.62 -2.60 -29.80
N LEU A 137 18.47 -2.02 -28.94
CA LEU A 137 18.07 -1.02 -27.95
C LEU A 137 17.41 0.19 -28.62
N ARG A 138 18.01 0.71 -29.68
CA ARG A 138 17.45 1.83 -30.44
C ARG A 138 16.09 1.51 -31.05
N ARG A 139 15.90 0.28 -31.52
CA ARG A 139 14.60 -0.20 -32.00
C ARG A 139 13.59 -0.26 -30.85
N ALA A 140 13.94 -0.91 -29.75
CA ALA A 140 13.07 -1.05 -28.58
C ALA A 140 12.64 0.31 -28.00
N TYR A 141 13.57 1.25 -27.87
CA TYR A 141 13.27 2.59 -27.35
C TYR A 141 12.36 3.41 -28.29
N ARG A 142 12.46 3.23 -29.61
CA ARG A 142 11.51 3.85 -30.54
C ARG A 142 10.12 3.22 -30.45
N GLU A 143 10.04 1.90 -30.34
CA GLU A 143 8.77 1.20 -30.17
C GLU A 143 8.07 1.63 -28.86
N LEU A 144 8.82 1.69 -27.75
CA LEU A 144 8.31 2.19 -26.46
C LEU A 144 7.98 3.69 -26.49
N GLY A 145 8.77 4.50 -27.20
CA GLY A 145 8.49 5.92 -27.37
C GLY A 145 7.21 6.18 -28.17
N ALA A 146 6.91 5.35 -29.18
CA ALA A 146 5.64 5.41 -29.89
C ALA A 146 4.46 5.02 -28.98
N LEU A 147 4.64 4.03 -28.09
CA LEU A 147 3.63 3.65 -27.11
C LEU A 147 3.35 4.77 -26.09
N ALA A 148 4.38 5.48 -25.63
CA ALA A 148 4.23 6.62 -24.71
C ALA A 148 3.30 7.72 -25.28
N MET A 149 3.21 7.83 -26.60
CA MET A 149 2.32 8.77 -27.29
C MET A 149 0.94 8.19 -27.57
N ALA A 150 0.84 6.89 -27.83
CA ALA A 150 -0.39 6.26 -28.32
C ALA A 150 -1.46 6.08 -27.23
N ALA A 151 -1.09 5.94 -25.95
CA ALA A 151 -2.06 5.91 -24.86
C ALA A 151 -1.39 6.08 -23.49
N ALA A 152 -1.74 7.13 -22.75
CA ALA A 152 -1.25 7.34 -21.38
C ALA A 152 -1.78 6.30 -20.37
N GLN A 153 -2.83 5.53 -20.72
CA GLN A 153 -3.58 4.66 -19.81
C GLN A 153 -3.72 3.21 -20.28
N ALA A 154 -3.23 2.86 -21.48
CA ALA A 154 -3.30 1.48 -21.96
C ALA A 154 -2.22 0.61 -21.29
N PRO A 155 -2.51 -0.68 -21.02
CA PRO A 155 -1.46 -1.59 -20.58
C PRO A 155 -0.40 -1.77 -21.67
N LEU A 156 0.81 -2.16 -21.29
CA LEU A 156 1.85 -2.41 -22.27
C LEU A 156 1.52 -3.71 -23.01
N PRO A 157 1.56 -3.72 -24.35
CA PRO A 157 1.25 -4.92 -25.10
C PRO A 157 2.27 -6.03 -24.77
N PRO A 158 1.87 -7.31 -24.72
CA PRO A 158 2.81 -8.37 -24.45
C PRO A 158 3.82 -8.48 -25.59
N VAL A 159 5.05 -8.87 -25.26
CA VAL A 159 6.11 -9.06 -26.28
C VAL A 159 5.73 -10.18 -27.26
N ARG A 160 4.90 -11.14 -26.83
CA ARG A 160 4.33 -12.22 -27.66
C ARG A 160 2.85 -12.38 -27.35
N ALA A 161 2.05 -12.78 -28.34
CA ALA A 161 0.63 -13.02 -28.14
C ALA A 161 0.40 -14.11 -27.06
N PRO A 162 -0.42 -13.85 -26.02
CA PRO A 162 -0.63 -14.78 -24.94
C PRO A 162 -1.56 -15.91 -25.35
N ARG A 163 -1.40 -17.09 -24.72
CA ARG A 163 -2.38 -18.19 -24.82
C ARG A 163 -3.47 -17.95 -23.80
N MET A 164 -4.72 -17.89 -24.27
CA MET A 164 -5.85 -17.49 -23.44
C MET A 164 -7.10 -18.31 -23.77
N ASN A 165 -7.85 -18.67 -22.72
CA ASN A 165 -9.18 -19.26 -22.81
C ASN A 165 -10.23 -18.15 -22.81
N THR A 166 -10.53 -17.61 -23.98
CA THR A 166 -11.51 -16.52 -24.18
C THR A 166 -12.91 -16.89 -23.71
N HIS A 167 -13.32 -18.16 -23.84
CA HIS A 167 -14.64 -18.62 -23.43
C HIS A 167 -14.80 -18.57 -21.90
N ARG A 168 -13.81 -19.06 -21.14
CA ARG A 168 -13.84 -18.96 -19.67
C ARG A 168 -13.78 -17.51 -19.19
N LEU A 169 -12.99 -16.66 -19.86
CA LEU A 169 -12.94 -15.23 -19.54
C LEU A 169 -14.31 -14.56 -19.74
N GLN A 170 -15.03 -14.90 -20.81
CA GLN A 170 -16.37 -14.38 -21.08
C GLN A 170 -17.38 -14.79 -20.00
N ILE A 171 -17.42 -16.07 -19.62
CA ILE A 171 -18.29 -16.56 -18.54
C ILE A 171 -17.98 -15.85 -17.22
N ALA A 172 -16.70 -15.66 -16.91
CA ALA A 172 -16.29 -14.98 -15.69
C ALA A 172 -16.66 -13.48 -15.71
N ALA A 173 -16.58 -12.83 -16.88
CA ALA A 173 -17.04 -11.45 -17.06
C ALA A 173 -18.57 -11.31 -16.85
N GLU A 174 -19.36 -12.29 -17.27
CA GLU A 174 -20.80 -12.33 -16.99
C GLU A 174 -21.09 -12.46 -15.49
N ARG A 175 -20.39 -13.36 -14.78
CA ARG A 175 -20.48 -13.48 -13.32
C ARG A 175 -20.11 -12.20 -12.58
N LEU A 176 -19.11 -11.46 -13.05
CA LEU A 176 -18.75 -10.16 -12.46
C LEU A 176 -19.89 -9.15 -12.55
N ARG A 177 -20.63 -9.13 -13.67
CA ARG A 177 -21.82 -8.28 -13.81
C ARG A 177 -22.94 -8.72 -12.88
N GLU A 178 -23.12 -10.02 -12.66
CA GLU A 178 -24.09 -10.57 -11.69
C GLU A 178 -23.74 -10.18 -10.24
N PHE A 179 -22.46 -10.08 -9.91
CA PHE A 179 -22.00 -9.53 -8.62
C PHE A 179 -22.18 -8.01 -8.48
N GLY A 180 -22.70 -7.34 -9.51
CA GLY A 180 -22.93 -5.90 -9.50
C GLY A 180 -21.69 -5.05 -9.81
N VAL A 181 -20.62 -5.65 -10.34
CA VAL A 181 -19.43 -4.88 -10.76
C VAL A 181 -19.80 -4.01 -11.96
N ARG A 182 -19.40 -2.72 -11.93
CA ARG A 182 -19.66 -1.77 -13.02
C ARG A 182 -19.16 -2.32 -14.37
N PRO A 183 -19.98 -2.27 -15.45
CA PRO A 183 -19.58 -2.78 -16.76
C PRO A 183 -18.25 -2.23 -17.29
N SER A 184 -17.96 -0.94 -17.07
CA SER A 184 -16.70 -0.32 -17.47
C SER A 184 -15.48 -0.95 -16.79
N LEU A 185 -15.58 -1.34 -15.52
CA LEU A 185 -14.50 -2.02 -14.80
C LEU A 185 -14.29 -3.45 -15.31
N VAL A 186 -15.38 -4.15 -15.65
CA VAL A 186 -15.32 -5.48 -16.25
C VAL A 186 -14.61 -5.43 -17.61
N GLU A 187 -14.93 -4.44 -18.43
CA GLU A 187 -14.28 -4.20 -19.73
C GLU A 187 -12.79 -3.88 -19.58
N ARG A 188 -12.43 -3.02 -18.60
CA ARG A 188 -11.03 -2.71 -18.29
C ARG A 188 -10.26 -3.94 -17.82
N LEU A 189 -10.83 -4.76 -16.92
CA LEU A 189 -10.20 -6.01 -16.49
C LEU A 189 -10.01 -6.96 -17.68
N TYR A 190 -11.03 -7.12 -18.51
CA TYR A 190 -10.96 -7.96 -19.71
C TYR A 190 -9.84 -7.50 -20.65
N ALA A 191 -9.78 -6.19 -20.93
CA ALA A 191 -8.74 -5.59 -21.76
C ALA A 191 -7.35 -5.79 -21.14
N HIS A 192 -7.20 -5.57 -19.84
CA HIS A 192 -5.93 -5.77 -19.12
C HIS A 192 -5.47 -7.23 -19.19
N VAL A 193 -6.34 -8.18 -18.84
CA VAL A 193 -6.03 -9.62 -18.90
C VAL A 193 -5.70 -10.07 -20.33
N SER A 194 -6.32 -9.47 -21.35
CA SER A 194 -6.11 -9.86 -22.75
C SER A 194 -4.89 -9.20 -23.39
N GLN A 195 -4.57 -7.95 -23.02
CA GLN A 195 -3.66 -7.09 -23.77
C GLN A 195 -2.43 -6.65 -22.97
N ALA A 196 -2.37 -6.86 -21.66
CA ALA A 196 -1.21 -6.48 -20.87
C ALA A 196 -0.07 -7.51 -21.00
N ASP A 197 1.15 -7.09 -20.69
CA ASP A 197 2.31 -7.98 -20.63
C ASP A 197 2.22 -8.96 -19.45
N ASP A 198 2.96 -10.07 -19.52
CA ASP A 198 2.87 -11.15 -18.52
C ASP A 198 3.12 -10.66 -17.08
N PRO A 199 4.16 -9.84 -16.79
CA PRO A 199 4.34 -9.30 -15.46
C PRO A 199 3.14 -8.45 -15.00
N GLN A 200 2.51 -7.70 -15.91
CA GLN A 200 1.39 -6.83 -15.56
C GLN A 200 0.11 -7.59 -15.20
N VAL A 201 -0.02 -8.84 -15.63
CA VAL A 201 -1.14 -9.73 -15.23
C VAL A 201 -0.78 -10.68 -14.09
N LEU A 202 0.51 -10.85 -13.76
CA LEU A 202 0.97 -11.68 -12.63
C LEU A 202 1.27 -10.87 -11.36
N LYS A 203 1.47 -9.55 -11.50
CA LYS A 203 1.91 -8.64 -10.44
C LYS A 203 0.92 -7.49 -10.26
N MET A 204 -0.38 -7.76 -10.23
CA MET A 204 -1.40 -6.71 -10.13
C MET A 204 -1.53 -6.19 -8.70
N ARG A 205 -1.47 -4.86 -8.55
CA ARG A 205 -1.88 -4.12 -7.34
C ARG A 205 -3.15 -3.38 -7.69
N ALA A 206 -4.23 -3.57 -6.94
CA ALA A 206 -5.51 -2.97 -7.29
C ALA A 206 -5.44 -1.43 -7.34
N PHE A 207 -4.74 -0.81 -6.38
CA PHE A 207 -4.64 0.66 -6.35
C PHE A 207 -3.72 1.21 -7.44
N ALA A 208 -2.65 0.50 -7.82
CA ALA A 208 -1.84 0.92 -8.97
C ALA A 208 -2.63 0.81 -10.29
N LEU A 209 -3.45 -0.24 -10.46
CA LEU A 209 -4.36 -0.35 -11.60
C LEU A 209 -5.42 0.75 -11.61
N ALA A 210 -5.98 1.08 -10.45
CA ALA A 210 -6.96 2.16 -10.32
C ALA A 210 -6.39 3.52 -10.71
N ASP A 211 -5.19 3.84 -10.20
CA ASP A 211 -4.48 5.07 -10.55
C ASP A 211 -4.17 5.11 -12.06
N GLN A 212 -3.75 3.97 -12.65
CA GLN A 212 -3.51 3.87 -14.09
C GLN A 212 -4.78 4.07 -14.92
N TRP A 213 -5.91 3.51 -14.48
CA TRP A 213 -7.19 3.58 -15.20
C TRP A 213 -7.97 4.88 -14.96
N GLY A 214 -7.57 5.68 -13.96
CA GLY A 214 -8.32 6.83 -13.49
C GLY A 214 -9.65 6.45 -12.84
N GLU A 215 -9.70 5.31 -12.16
CA GLU A 215 -10.91 4.77 -11.52
C GLU A 215 -10.81 4.85 -9.98
N PRO A 216 -11.93 4.87 -9.25
CA PRO A 216 -11.91 4.85 -7.79
C PRO A 216 -11.20 3.60 -7.24
N ARG A 217 -10.18 3.81 -6.40
CA ARG A 217 -9.31 2.77 -5.81
C ARG A 217 -10.09 1.62 -5.17
N MET A 218 -11.07 1.94 -4.34
CA MET A 218 -11.88 0.94 -3.63
C MET A 218 -12.74 0.10 -4.56
N GLU A 219 -13.25 0.68 -5.65
CA GLU A 219 -14.05 -0.07 -6.62
C GLU A 219 -13.21 -1.04 -7.44
N VAL A 220 -11.99 -0.65 -7.81
CA VAL A 220 -11.06 -1.56 -8.49
C VAL A 220 -10.63 -2.70 -7.56
N LEU A 221 -10.35 -2.41 -6.28
CA LEU A 221 -10.06 -3.46 -5.29
C LEU A 221 -11.23 -4.44 -5.13
N ARG A 222 -12.45 -3.94 -4.95
CA ARG A 222 -13.67 -4.78 -4.89
C ARG A 222 -13.82 -5.62 -6.15
N MET A 223 -13.64 -5.02 -7.33
CA MET A 223 -13.68 -5.73 -8.60
C MET A 223 -12.65 -6.86 -8.64
N CYS A 224 -11.41 -6.64 -8.20
CA CYS A 224 -10.38 -7.69 -8.14
C CYS A 224 -10.76 -8.83 -7.16
N LEU A 225 -11.38 -8.53 -6.01
CA LEU A 225 -11.89 -9.53 -5.08
C LEU A 225 -12.99 -10.38 -5.72
N TYR A 226 -13.98 -9.76 -6.37
CA TYR A 226 -15.02 -10.49 -7.11
C TYR A 226 -14.46 -11.26 -8.30
N ALA A 227 -13.46 -10.72 -9.00
CA ALA A 227 -12.78 -11.38 -10.12
C ALA A 227 -12.04 -12.63 -9.67
N THR A 228 -11.51 -12.63 -8.45
CA THR A 228 -10.93 -13.82 -7.82
C THR A 228 -12.02 -14.87 -7.58
N ARG A 229 -13.18 -14.48 -7.03
CA ARG A 229 -14.32 -15.40 -6.84
C ARG A 229 -14.89 -15.92 -8.17
N ALA A 230 -14.86 -15.12 -9.23
CA ALA A 230 -15.29 -15.49 -10.56
C ALA A 230 -14.30 -16.43 -11.28
N GLY A 231 -13.08 -16.60 -10.75
CA GLY A 231 -12.02 -17.42 -11.33
C GLY A 231 -11.22 -16.73 -12.44
N VAL A 232 -11.24 -15.39 -12.49
CA VAL A 232 -10.39 -14.60 -13.38
C VAL A 232 -9.00 -14.41 -12.79
N LEU A 233 -8.96 -14.12 -11.50
CA LEU A 233 -7.75 -13.81 -10.75
C LEU A 233 -7.51 -14.86 -9.66
N ASP A 234 -6.25 -14.99 -9.27
CA ASP A 234 -5.84 -15.59 -8.01
C ASP A 234 -5.37 -14.47 -7.08
N LEU A 235 -5.48 -14.72 -5.77
CA LEU A 235 -5.14 -13.80 -4.70
C LEU A 235 -3.94 -14.36 -3.94
N GLU A 236 -2.97 -13.49 -3.65
CA GLU A 236 -1.73 -13.82 -2.93
C GLU A 236 -1.35 -12.68 -1.97
N TRP A 237 -0.55 -13.01 -0.96
CA TRP A 237 -0.04 -12.05 0.02
C TRP A 237 1.48 -11.93 -0.11
N ASP A 238 1.97 -10.71 -0.37
CA ASP A 238 3.39 -10.39 -0.37
C ASP A 238 3.79 -9.82 1.02
N VAL A 239 4.80 -10.41 1.66
CA VAL A 239 5.44 -9.87 2.88
C VAL A 239 6.64 -9.03 2.48
N LEU A 240 6.50 -7.72 2.63
CA LEU A 240 7.43 -6.69 2.21
C LEU A 240 8.47 -6.41 3.29
N CYS A 241 9.73 -6.27 2.89
CA CYS A 241 10.78 -5.81 3.79
C CYS A 241 10.51 -4.34 4.24
N PRO A 242 10.59 -3.99 5.53
CA PRO A 242 10.50 -2.60 5.96
C PRO A 242 11.70 -1.74 5.54
N SER A 243 12.77 -2.37 5.01
CA SER A 243 13.97 -1.71 4.48
C SER A 243 13.91 -1.55 2.96
N CYS A 244 13.93 -2.63 2.17
CA CYS A 244 13.91 -2.50 0.69
C CYS A 244 12.52 -2.44 0.08
N ARG A 245 11.45 -2.71 0.85
CA ARG A 245 10.07 -2.84 0.37
C ARG A 245 9.86 -3.87 -0.74
N GLY A 246 10.86 -4.70 -1.02
CA GLY A 246 10.73 -5.86 -1.89
C GLY A 246 9.96 -6.98 -1.20
N PRO A 247 9.19 -7.80 -1.95
CA PRO A 247 8.55 -9.00 -1.43
C PRO A 247 9.63 -10.03 -1.07
N ASN A 248 9.71 -10.40 0.21
CA ASN A 248 10.62 -11.44 0.70
C ASN A 248 9.96 -12.80 0.75
N GLN A 249 8.67 -12.81 1.06
CA GLN A 249 7.84 -14.00 1.12
C GLN A 249 6.57 -13.73 0.34
N ARG A 250 6.12 -14.71 -0.42
CA ARG A 250 4.81 -14.72 -1.07
C ARG A 250 4.06 -15.95 -0.60
N VAL A 251 2.87 -15.76 -0.06
CA VAL A 251 2.01 -16.83 0.43
C VAL A 251 0.64 -16.77 -0.22
N ARG A 252 -0.04 -17.90 -0.32
CA ARG A 252 -1.37 -17.96 -0.96
C ARG A 252 -2.51 -17.70 0.01
N THR A 253 -2.27 -17.98 1.29
CA THR A 253 -3.27 -17.84 2.35
C THR A 253 -2.68 -17.09 3.55
N LEU A 254 -3.52 -16.39 4.30
CA LEU A 254 -3.11 -15.77 5.57
C LEU A 254 -2.55 -16.78 6.59
N SER A 255 -2.92 -18.06 6.47
CA SER A 255 -2.49 -19.12 7.38
C SER A 255 -1.03 -19.54 7.22
N GLU A 256 -0.41 -19.16 6.11
CA GLU A 256 1.00 -19.42 5.78
C GLU A 256 1.93 -18.27 6.22
N LEU A 257 1.37 -17.16 6.71
CA LEU A 257 2.17 -16.02 7.15
C LEU A 257 2.99 -16.37 8.40
N GLU A 258 4.28 -16.03 8.35
CA GLU A 258 5.17 -16.13 9.49
C GLU A 258 5.23 -14.80 10.25
N HIS A 259 5.34 -14.86 11.58
CA HIS A 259 5.44 -13.65 12.40
C HIS A 259 6.82 -12.98 12.25
N ASP A 260 7.90 -13.75 12.20
CA ASP A 260 9.28 -13.28 12.08
C ASP A 260 9.80 -13.58 10.68
N THR A 261 10.10 -12.53 9.91
CA THR A 261 10.57 -12.64 8.52
C THR A 261 12.01 -12.16 8.40
N TYR A 262 12.82 -12.86 7.59
CA TYR A 262 14.18 -12.47 7.25
C TYR A 262 14.28 -12.01 5.78
N CYS A 263 14.90 -10.85 5.55
CA CYS A 263 15.21 -10.36 4.21
C CYS A 263 16.67 -10.69 3.84
N PRO A 264 16.96 -11.62 2.91
CA PRO A 264 18.34 -11.93 2.52
C PRO A 264 19.04 -10.76 1.82
N SER A 265 18.29 -9.95 1.07
CA SER A 265 18.84 -8.79 0.35
C SER A 265 19.25 -7.65 1.28
N CYS A 266 18.49 -7.44 2.37
CA CYS A 266 18.78 -6.39 3.35
C CYS A 266 19.56 -6.88 4.57
N ASP A 267 19.61 -8.19 4.80
CA ASP A 267 20.17 -8.83 5.98
C ASP A 267 19.54 -8.29 7.28
N VAL A 268 18.20 -8.25 7.30
CA VAL A 268 17.42 -7.79 8.46
C VAL A 268 16.31 -8.77 8.79
N ARG A 269 16.06 -8.96 10.10
CA ARG A 269 14.86 -9.61 10.62
C ARG A 269 13.86 -8.57 11.09
N TYR A 270 12.59 -8.86 10.90
CA TYR A 270 11.50 -7.96 11.28
C TYR A 270 10.22 -8.75 11.51
N ASP A 271 9.36 -8.19 12.37
CA ASP A 271 8.04 -8.76 12.61
C ASP A 271 7.06 -8.32 11.53
N ALA A 272 6.27 -9.27 11.05
CA ALA A 272 5.18 -9.01 10.13
C ALA A 272 4.12 -8.13 10.81
N ASN A 273 3.61 -7.18 10.02
CA ASN A 273 2.61 -6.20 10.40
C ASN A 273 1.64 -6.00 9.22
N PHE A 274 0.35 -6.05 9.51
CA PHE A 274 -0.74 -6.06 8.53
C PHE A 274 -0.93 -4.74 7.77
N ASP A 275 -0.61 -3.59 8.35
CA ASP A 275 -0.75 -2.30 7.67
C ASP A 275 0.56 -1.78 7.08
N GLU A 276 1.70 -2.26 7.56
CA GLU A 276 3.01 -1.77 7.13
C GLU A 276 3.77 -2.73 6.22
N SER A 277 3.63 -4.05 6.35
CA SER A 277 4.51 -5.01 5.67
C SER A 277 3.79 -6.10 4.87
N ILE A 278 2.47 -6.27 5.02
CA ILE A 278 1.73 -7.30 4.28
C ILE A 278 0.79 -6.62 3.29
N GLU A 279 0.92 -6.98 2.00
CA GLU A 279 0.13 -6.44 0.91
C GLU A 279 -0.59 -7.55 0.14
N LEU A 280 -1.85 -7.29 -0.20
CA LEU A 280 -2.64 -8.12 -1.11
C LEU A 280 -2.23 -7.90 -2.56
N ARG A 281 -2.09 -9.00 -3.30
CA ARG A 281 -1.66 -9.02 -4.70
C ARG A 281 -2.57 -9.94 -5.50
N PHE A 282 -2.74 -9.61 -6.78
CA PHE A 282 -3.51 -10.44 -7.70
C PHE A 282 -2.66 -10.90 -8.88
N SER A 283 -2.94 -12.11 -9.35
CA SER A 283 -2.39 -12.67 -10.57
C SER A 283 -3.54 -13.21 -11.43
N VAL A 284 -3.37 -13.27 -12.75
CA VAL A 284 -4.36 -13.90 -13.62
C VAL A 284 -4.36 -15.40 -13.37
N ASN A 285 -5.55 -15.99 -13.25
CA ASN A 285 -5.68 -17.42 -13.05
C ASN A 285 -5.14 -18.15 -14.29
N PRO A 286 -4.24 -19.15 -14.15
CA PRO A 286 -3.64 -19.86 -15.28
C PRO A 286 -4.65 -20.55 -16.21
N ALA A 287 -5.85 -20.87 -15.70
CA ALA A 287 -6.91 -21.46 -16.50
C ALA A 287 -7.61 -20.45 -17.44
N ILE A 288 -7.36 -19.15 -17.24
CA ILE A 288 -7.78 -18.06 -18.12
C ILE A 288 -6.65 -17.71 -19.09
N ARG A 289 -5.45 -17.44 -18.59
CA ARG A 289 -4.30 -17.02 -19.40
C ARG A 289 -3.02 -17.65 -18.87
N GLU A 290 -2.27 -18.27 -19.77
CA GLU A 290 -0.88 -18.65 -19.48
C GLU A 290 -0.01 -17.38 -19.49
N ALA A 291 0.68 -17.12 -18.40
CA ALA A 291 1.65 -16.03 -18.26
C ALA A 291 2.86 -16.54 -17.49
N VAL A 292 4.05 -16.04 -17.82
CA VAL A 292 5.30 -16.45 -17.16
C VAL A 292 6.02 -15.25 -16.57
N ASP A 293 6.34 -15.31 -15.27
CA ASP A 293 7.17 -14.32 -14.59
C ASP A 293 8.65 -14.67 -14.74
N VAL A 294 9.16 -14.60 -15.97
CA VAL A 294 10.59 -14.75 -16.22
C VAL A 294 11.26 -13.40 -16.00
N SER A 295 12.19 -13.34 -15.06
CA SER A 295 12.95 -12.13 -14.78
C SER A 295 14.20 -12.02 -15.67
N TYR A 296 14.34 -10.87 -16.31
CA TYR A 296 15.45 -10.44 -17.15
C TYR A 296 16.26 -9.31 -16.48
N CYS A 297 15.81 -8.80 -15.34
CA CYS A 297 16.50 -7.79 -14.55
C CYS A 297 16.34 -8.01 -13.04
N VAL A 298 17.45 -7.92 -12.28
CA VAL A 298 17.46 -8.15 -10.83
C VAL A 298 17.00 -6.92 -10.03
N GLY A 299 17.29 -5.70 -10.48
CA GLY A 299 17.12 -4.50 -9.64
C GLY A 299 16.95 -3.19 -10.37
N GLY A 300 16.32 -3.20 -11.55
CA GLY A 300 16.10 -1.99 -12.35
C GLY A 300 15.14 -0.97 -11.69
N PRO A 301 15.14 0.30 -12.13
CA PRO A 301 14.34 1.36 -11.51
C PRO A 301 12.83 1.08 -11.51
N ALA A 302 12.29 0.45 -12.56
CA ALA A 302 10.86 0.13 -12.64
C ALA A 302 10.40 -0.89 -11.58
N ASN A 303 11.31 -1.70 -11.03
CA ASN A 303 10.98 -2.63 -9.94
C ASN A 303 10.79 -1.91 -8.60
N THR A 304 11.35 -0.71 -8.44
CA THR A 304 11.34 0.07 -7.20
C THR A 304 11.02 1.55 -7.50
N PRO A 305 9.82 1.85 -8.04
CA PRO A 305 9.49 3.20 -8.54
C PRO A 305 9.44 4.28 -7.46
N HIS A 306 9.49 3.89 -6.18
CA HIS A 306 9.58 4.79 -5.03
C HIS A 306 10.99 5.31 -4.74
N ILE A 307 12.00 4.64 -5.26
CA ILE A 307 13.38 5.04 -5.08
C ILE A 307 13.70 6.16 -6.07
N ALA A 308 13.79 7.39 -5.55
CA ALA A 308 14.13 8.58 -6.31
C ALA A 308 15.60 8.57 -6.76
N ALA A 309 16.48 7.96 -5.98
CA ALA A 309 17.86 7.72 -6.38
C ALA A 309 18.47 6.52 -5.67
N GLN A 310 19.30 5.78 -6.39
CA GLN A 310 20.18 4.77 -5.83
C GLN A 310 21.58 4.99 -6.41
N ILE A 311 22.59 5.16 -5.56
CA ILE A 311 23.96 5.40 -5.99
C ILE A 311 24.96 4.62 -5.14
N VAL A 312 26.11 4.31 -5.73
CA VAL A 312 27.26 3.79 -4.98
C VAL A 312 28.12 4.96 -4.54
N LEU A 313 28.44 5.01 -3.24
CA LEU A 313 29.42 5.91 -2.64
C LEU A 313 30.66 5.10 -2.30
N ALA A 314 31.83 5.50 -2.79
CA ALA A 314 33.09 4.87 -2.37
C ALA A 314 33.36 5.14 -0.89
N ALA A 315 34.22 4.32 -0.29
CA ALA A 315 34.75 4.59 1.05
C ALA A 315 35.41 5.98 1.09
N ARG A 316 35.24 6.70 2.21
CA ARG A 316 35.83 8.03 2.45
C ARG A 316 35.62 8.99 1.28
N SER A 317 34.40 9.03 0.74
CA SER A 317 34.09 9.83 -0.45
C SER A 317 32.83 10.67 -0.27
N ARG A 318 32.75 11.74 -1.06
CA ARG A 318 31.61 12.65 -1.13
C ARG A 318 31.05 12.66 -2.55
N ARG A 319 29.73 12.66 -2.69
CA ARG A 319 29.04 12.92 -3.96
C ARG A 319 27.94 13.95 -3.80
N GLU A 320 27.70 14.68 -4.88
CA GLU A 320 26.58 15.60 -5.01
C GLU A 320 25.54 14.98 -5.94
N LEU A 321 24.30 14.86 -5.46
CA LEU A 321 23.17 14.34 -6.21
C LEU A 321 22.19 15.46 -6.48
N ARG A 322 21.99 15.78 -7.75
CA ARG A 322 20.94 16.69 -8.18
C ARG A 322 19.67 15.90 -8.43
N LEU A 323 18.62 16.18 -7.67
CA LEU A 323 17.33 15.49 -7.70
C LEU A 323 16.23 16.48 -8.06
N ARG A 324 15.13 15.96 -8.59
CA ARG A 324 13.85 16.67 -8.70
C ARG A 324 12.90 16.09 -7.68
N LEU A 325 12.70 16.78 -6.56
CA LEU A 325 11.88 16.32 -5.45
C LEU A 325 10.47 16.89 -5.58
N ALA A 326 9.44 16.04 -5.68
CA ALA A 326 8.07 16.47 -5.44
C ALA A 326 7.88 16.83 -3.95
N PRO A 327 6.92 17.73 -3.60
CA PRO A 327 6.60 18.06 -2.22
C PRO A 327 6.05 16.82 -1.49
N ASP A 328 6.92 16.16 -0.72
CA ASP A 328 6.73 14.82 -0.18
C ASP A 328 7.79 14.54 0.89
N GLY A 329 7.56 13.52 1.70
CA GLY A 329 8.56 13.02 2.63
C GLY A 329 9.50 12.02 1.95
N TYR A 330 10.81 12.18 2.17
CA TYR A 330 11.85 11.28 1.69
C TYR A 330 12.57 10.62 2.84
N ARG A 331 13.18 9.47 2.54
CA ARG A 331 13.99 8.69 3.46
C ARG A 331 15.28 8.29 2.78
N LEU A 332 16.39 8.53 3.46
CA LEU A 332 17.71 8.09 3.06
C LEU A 332 18.15 6.90 3.92
N ARG A 333 18.73 5.90 3.28
CA ARG A 333 19.23 4.70 3.94
C ARG A 333 20.38 4.06 3.19
N SER A 334 21.20 3.33 3.94
CA SER A 334 22.26 2.46 3.47
C SER A 334 22.50 1.34 4.48
N ARG A 335 23.07 0.20 4.06
CA ARG A 335 23.41 -0.91 4.99
C ARG A 335 24.47 -0.52 6.01
N GLN A 336 25.32 0.45 5.66
CA GLN A 336 26.38 0.99 6.49
C GLN A 336 25.90 2.04 7.50
N MET A 337 24.63 2.46 7.43
CA MET A 337 24.07 3.46 8.34
C MET A 337 23.42 2.77 9.56
N THR A 338 23.72 3.27 10.75
CA THR A 338 23.11 2.80 12.00
C THR A 338 21.64 3.23 12.13
N THR A 339 21.28 4.37 11.55
CA THR A 339 19.92 4.91 11.56
C THR A 339 19.53 5.44 10.18
N ARG A 340 18.21 5.46 9.92
CA ARG A 340 17.63 6.04 8.70
C ARG A 340 17.47 7.55 8.90
N VAL A 341 17.54 8.30 7.81
CA VAL A 341 17.37 9.77 7.83
C VAL A 341 16.10 10.12 7.07
N ASP A 342 15.21 10.89 7.72
CA ASP A 342 14.02 11.43 7.07
C ASP A 342 14.29 12.89 6.66
N LEU A 343 13.82 13.26 5.47
CA LEU A 343 13.98 14.59 4.87
C LEU A 343 12.65 14.99 4.22
N ASP A 344 12.11 16.16 4.58
CA ASP A 344 10.86 16.64 4.00
C ASP A 344 11.10 17.67 2.91
N ALA A 345 10.58 17.41 1.70
CA ALA A 345 10.60 18.38 0.61
C ALA A 345 9.32 19.21 0.63
N THR A 346 9.44 20.53 0.75
CA THR A 346 8.29 21.45 0.83
C THR A 346 8.47 22.63 -0.10
N ASP A 347 7.38 23.23 -0.56
CA ASP A 347 7.44 24.41 -1.44
C ASP A 347 8.02 25.65 -0.72
N ASP A 348 7.84 25.73 0.61
CA ASP A 348 8.23 26.88 1.44
C ASP A 348 9.65 26.77 2.05
N ALA A 349 10.40 25.70 1.78
CA ALA A 349 11.71 25.52 2.42
C ALA A 349 12.77 26.49 1.88
N GLY A 350 13.57 27.05 2.80
CA GLY A 350 14.55 28.11 2.50
C GLY A 350 15.87 27.65 1.87
N THR A 351 16.13 26.34 1.79
CA THR A 351 17.36 25.78 1.20
C THR A 351 17.06 24.75 0.11
N ARG A 352 17.87 24.76 -0.95
CA ARG A 352 17.87 23.75 -2.03
C ARG A 352 18.98 22.71 -1.87
N VAL A 353 19.78 22.83 -0.81
CA VAL A 353 20.93 21.95 -0.56
C VAL A 353 20.79 21.36 0.84
N ALA A 354 20.97 20.05 0.96
CA ALA A 354 21.09 19.35 2.23
C ALA A 354 22.39 18.53 2.25
N HIS A 355 23.09 18.56 3.36
CA HIS A 355 24.32 17.83 3.60
C HIS A 355 24.06 16.66 4.55
N ILE A 356 24.41 15.46 4.10
CA ILE A 356 24.33 14.23 4.87
C ILE A 356 25.73 13.67 5.03
N THR A 357 26.11 13.35 6.26
CA THR A 357 27.35 12.62 6.57
C THR A 357 27.00 11.41 7.40
N PHE A 358 27.44 10.22 6.98
CA PHE A 358 27.29 9.01 7.78
C PHE A 358 28.64 8.34 8.04
N SER A 359 28.77 7.78 9.24
CA SER A 359 29.90 6.99 9.72
C SER A 359 29.39 5.67 10.29
N ASP A 360 30.29 4.79 10.75
CA ASP A 360 29.93 3.50 11.35
C ASP A 360 29.09 3.64 12.64
N SER A 361 29.05 4.83 13.24
CA SER A 361 28.38 5.08 14.53
C SER A 361 27.27 6.13 14.47
N SER A 362 27.27 6.99 13.47
CA SER A 362 26.41 8.17 13.44
C SER A 362 25.98 8.55 12.04
N VAL A 363 24.82 9.18 11.96
CA VAL A 363 24.34 9.84 10.76
C VAL A 363 23.92 11.25 11.12
N ASN A 364 24.41 12.23 10.39
CA ASN A 364 24.10 13.64 10.56
C ASN A 364 23.45 14.20 9.29
N LEU A 365 22.34 14.92 9.47
CA LEU A 365 21.65 15.71 8.45
C LEU A 365 21.62 17.15 8.95
N ASP A 366 22.13 18.07 8.14
CA ASP A 366 22.23 19.49 8.51
C ASP A 366 20.88 20.22 8.53
N THR A 367 19.93 19.80 7.69
CA THR A 367 18.57 20.36 7.62
C THR A 367 17.51 19.26 7.46
N PRO A 368 16.45 19.22 8.29
CA PRO A 368 15.37 18.24 8.15
C PRO A 368 14.43 18.54 6.96
N THR A 369 14.52 19.74 6.39
CA THR A 369 13.65 20.20 5.29
C THR A 369 14.45 20.75 4.12
N ILE A 370 13.98 20.51 2.89
CA ILE A 370 14.57 21.01 1.64
C ILE A 370 13.48 21.53 0.69
N ALA A 371 13.82 22.46 -0.19
CA ALA A 371 12.90 22.95 -1.20
C ALA A 371 12.50 21.86 -2.18
N ALA A 372 11.20 21.78 -2.49
CA ALA A 372 10.69 20.98 -3.60
C ALA A 372 11.20 21.52 -4.96
N GLY A 373 11.18 20.67 -5.98
CA GLY A 373 11.75 20.92 -7.31
C GLY A 373 13.22 20.49 -7.40
N ASP A 374 14.03 21.26 -8.15
CA ASP A 374 15.46 20.99 -8.31
C ASP A 374 16.22 21.27 -7.00
N ALA A 375 16.74 20.19 -6.40
CA ALA A 375 17.45 20.21 -5.13
C ALA A 375 18.75 19.38 -5.22
N THR A 376 19.70 19.65 -4.33
CA THR A 376 20.99 18.95 -4.27
C THR A 376 21.19 18.29 -2.91
N LEU A 377 21.41 16.97 -2.91
CA LEU A 377 21.86 16.25 -1.72
C LEU A 377 23.36 16.03 -1.81
N VAL A 378 24.10 16.56 -0.84
CA VAL A 378 25.52 16.33 -0.69
C VAL A 378 25.71 15.23 0.31
N ILE A 379 26.16 14.06 -0.14
CA ILE A 379 26.25 12.86 0.71
C ILE A 379 27.72 12.46 0.86
N GLU A 380 28.16 12.40 2.11
CA GLU A 380 29.51 12.00 2.51
C GLU A 380 29.46 10.64 3.23
N ASN A 381 30.17 9.67 2.65
CA ASN A 381 30.46 8.39 3.25
C ASN A 381 31.77 8.49 4.03
N ALA A 382 31.69 8.63 5.35
CA ALA A 382 32.85 8.68 6.22
C ALA A 382 33.30 7.28 6.68
N THR A 383 32.74 6.18 6.16
CA THR A 383 33.17 4.81 6.49
C THR A 383 34.34 4.34 5.61
N ASP A 384 34.99 3.25 6.03
CA ASP A 384 36.07 2.60 5.28
C ASP A 384 35.57 1.61 4.21
N THR A 385 34.25 1.48 4.03
CA THR A 385 33.65 0.58 3.05
C THR A 385 32.76 1.35 2.06
N PRO A 386 32.62 0.87 0.81
CA PRO A 386 31.66 1.44 -0.11
C PRO A 386 30.23 1.21 0.40
N ALA A 387 29.34 2.16 0.11
CA ALA A 387 27.96 2.16 0.57
C ALA A 387 26.98 2.34 -0.59
N LEU A 388 25.90 1.56 -0.59
CA LEU A 388 24.77 1.77 -1.50
C LEU A 388 23.81 2.74 -0.83
N MET A 389 23.76 3.98 -1.30
CA MET A 389 22.85 4.98 -0.78
C MET A 389 21.54 4.94 -1.56
N VAL A 390 20.43 4.86 -0.85
CA VAL A 390 19.08 4.87 -1.40
C VAL A 390 18.33 6.07 -0.85
N VAL A 391 17.72 6.84 -1.75
CA VAL A 391 16.79 7.93 -1.44
C VAL A 391 15.41 7.51 -1.93
N GLU A 392 14.47 7.29 -1.01
CA GLU A 392 13.13 6.76 -1.32
C GLU A 392 12.02 7.66 -0.81
N ARG A 393 10.90 7.70 -1.53
CA ARG A 393 9.69 8.42 -1.13
C ARG A 393 8.98 7.66 -0.02
N ARG A 394 8.57 8.34 1.04
CA ARG A 394 7.81 7.75 2.14
C ARG A 394 6.38 7.39 1.73
N ALA A 395 5.79 8.11 0.75
CA ALA A 395 4.40 7.97 0.33
C ALA A 395 4.06 6.75 -0.56
N TRP A 396 5.04 5.95 -1.03
CA TRP A 396 4.75 4.82 -1.93
C TRP A 396 3.89 3.70 -1.32
N SER A 397 3.77 3.67 0.01
CA SER A 397 2.77 2.87 0.70
C SER A 397 1.33 3.16 0.24
N ALA A 398 1.05 4.32 -0.37
CA ALA A 398 -0.29 4.71 -0.80
C ALA A 398 -0.88 3.85 -1.92
N GLN A 399 -0.08 3.10 -2.67
CA GLN A 399 -0.57 2.15 -3.70
C GLN A 399 -0.66 0.71 -3.21
N ALA A 400 -0.24 0.45 -1.95
CA ALA A 400 -0.36 -0.87 -1.37
C ALA A 400 -1.78 -1.12 -0.89
N THR A 401 -2.33 -2.28 -1.21
CA THR A 401 -3.56 -2.79 -0.59
C THR A 401 -3.17 -3.62 0.63
N SER A 402 -2.96 -2.94 1.76
CA SER A 402 -2.47 -3.59 2.99
C SER A 402 -3.46 -4.64 3.51
N ALA A 403 -2.93 -5.64 4.22
CA ALA A 403 -3.79 -6.66 4.85
C ALA A 403 -4.78 -6.03 5.82
N ALA A 404 -4.37 -5.05 6.64
CA ALA A 404 -5.27 -4.35 7.56
C ALA A 404 -6.47 -3.70 6.85
N LEU A 405 -6.24 -3.08 5.69
CA LEU A 405 -7.31 -2.52 4.87
C LEU A 405 -8.24 -3.64 4.38
N VAL A 406 -7.68 -4.61 3.66
CA VAL A 406 -8.44 -5.65 2.98
C VAL A 406 -9.26 -6.48 3.97
N THR A 407 -8.68 -6.88 5.10
CA THR A 407 -9.35 -7.70 6.11
C THR A 407 -10.42 -6.95 6.90
N SER A 408 -10.45 -5.62 6.78
CA SER A 408 -11.52 -4.77 7.33
C SER A 408 -12.70 -4.59 6.38
N LEU A 409 -12.61 -5.04 5.12
CA LEU A 409 -13.69 -4.92 4.13
C LEU A 409 -14.73 -6.04 4.27
N ALA A 410 -16.00 -5.68 4.07
CA ALA A 410 -17.11 -6.63 4.12
C ALA A 410 -16.99 -7.71 3.04
N GLU A 411 -16.62 -7.32 1.82
CA GLU A 411 -16.48 -8.22 0.67
C GLU A 411 -15.40 -9.27 0.93
N PHE A 412 -14.26 -8.87 1.50
CA PHE A 412 -13.19 -9.82 1.79
C PHE A 412 -13.64 -10.86 2.82
N ARG A 413 -14.22 -10.40 3.94
CA ARG A 413 -14.70 -11.29 5.01
C ARG A 413 -15.81 -12.23 4.54
N GLN A 414 -16.65 -11.80 3.60
CA GLN A 414 -17.73 -12.61 3.04
C GLN A 414 -17.23 -13.62 2.00
N LEU A 415 -16.37 -13.19 1.07
CA LEU A 415 -15.92 -14.01 -0.06
C LEU A 415 -14.78 -14.96 0.31
N PHE A 416 -13.96 -14.59 1.30
CA PHE A 416 -12.75 -15.29 1.72
C PHE A 416 -12.77 -15.58 3.22
N SER A 417 -13.89 -16.06 3.76
CA SER A 417 -14.03 -16.36 5.20
C SER A 417 -13.05 -17.42 5.72
N SER A 418 -12.46 -18.22 4.83
CA SER A 418 -11.40 -19.18 5.15
C SER A 418 -10.00 -18.55 5.29
N GLU A 419 -9.82 -17.30 4.85
CA GLU A 419 -8.56 -16.57 5.02
C GLU A 419 -8.41 -16.15 6.48
N VAL A 420 -7.72 -16.99 7.25
CA VAL A 420 -7.46 -16.79 8.67
C VAL A 420 -5.98 -17.04 8.96
N LEU A 421 -5.48 -16.46 10.04
CA LEU A 421 -4.13 -16.73 10.54
C LEU A 421 -4.03 -18.15 11.12
N SER A 422 -2.82 -18.70 11.22
CA SER A 422 -2.61 -19.98 11.90
C SER A 422 -3.00 -19.86 13.38
N PRO A 423 -3.55 -20.92 14.01
CA PRO A 423 -3.93 -20.90 15.42
C PRO A 423 -2.77 -20.45 16.33
N GLY A 424 -3.06 -19.55 17.28
CA GLY A 424 -2.05 -19.01 18.20
C GLY A 424 -1.18 -17.88 17.64
N THR A 425 -1.32 -17.54 16.36
CA THR A 425 -0.59 -16.43 15.73
C THR A 425 -1.39 -15.13 15.85
N GLY A 426 -0.74 -14.09 16.35
CA GLY A 426 -1.25 -12.72 16.34
C GLY A 426 -0.33 -11.84 15.51
N ILE A 427 -0.89 -11.07 14.57
CA ILE A 427 -0.11 -10.14 13.74
C ILE A 427 -0.51 -8.71 14.06
N ALA A 428 0.49 -7.85 14.29
CA ALA A 428 0.26 -6.47 14.71
C ALA A 428 -0.36 -5.62 13.60
N ILE A 429 -1.22 -4.70 14.01
CA ILE A 429 -1.79 -3.63 13.19
C ILE A 429 -1.61 -2.33 13.97
N ARG A 430 -0.98 -1.33 13.35
CA ARG A 430 -0.68 -0.03 13.96
C ARG A 430 -1.95 0.74 14.31
N SER A 431 -2.96 0.71 13.45
CA SER A 431 -4.21 1.40 13.70
C SER A 431 -5.38 0.87 12.88
N LEU A 432 -6.47 0.54 13.58
CA LEU A 432 -7.81 0.43 13.02
C LEU A 432 -8.78 1.25 13.86
N THR A 433 -9.92 1.60 13.27
CA THR A 433 -11.04 2.23 13.97
C THR A 433 -12.11 1.18 14.26
N PHE A 434 -12.48 1.05 15.53
CA PHE A 434 -13.54 0.15 15.96
C PHE A 434 -14.79 0.96 16.32
N LEU A 435 -15.93 0.49 15.84
CA LEU A 435 -17.26 0.97 16.22
C LEU A 435 -17.93 -0.13 17.02
N PHE A 436 -18.38 0.21 18.22
CA PHE A 436 -19.25 -0.63 19.02
C PHE A 436 -20.65 -0.02 19.08
N SER A 437 -21.66 -0.88 18.99
CA SER A 437 -23.04 -0.50 19.22
C SER A 437 -23.69 -1.33 20.31
N ASP A 438 -24.74 -0.80 20.89
CA ASP A 438 -25.63 -1.48 21.84
C ASP A 438 -27.06 -0.94 21.65
N LEU A 439 -28.09 -1.78 21.78
CA LEU A 439 -29.46 -1.29 21.79
C LEU A 439 -29.87 -0.90 23.21
N LYS A 440 -30.26 0.36 23.36
CA LYS A 440 -30.76 0.86 24.64
C LYS A 440 -32.11 0.23 24.97
N GLY A 441 -32.14 -0.55 26.06
CA GLY A 441 -33.38 -1.11 26.61
C GLY A 441 -33.94 -2.29 25.82
N SER A 442 -33.10 -3.04 25.09
CA SER A 442 -33.50 -4.20 24.30
C SER A 442 -34.26 -5.25 25.11
N THR A 443 -33.84 -5.53 26.35
CA THR A 443 -34.54 -6.50 27.23
C THR A 443 -36.02 -6.16 27.43
N ALA A 444 -36.35 -4.88 27.62
CA ALA A 444 -37.73 -4.42 27.77
C ALA A 444 -38.56 -4.59 26.48
N ILE A 445 -37.91 -4.68 25.32
CA ILE A 445 -38.58 -4.94 24.04
C ILE A 445 -39.00 -6.41 23.97
N TYR A 446 -38.11 -7.34 24.32
CA TYR A 446 -38.42 -8.77 24.40
C TYR A 446 -39.61 -9.03 25.33
N GLU A 447 -39.64 -8.39 26.49
CA GLU A 447 -40.76 -8.49 27.44
C GLU A 447 -42.08 -7.95 26.87
N ARG A 448 -42.03 -6.88 26.07
CA ARG A 448 -43.24 -6.16 25.62
C ARG A 448 -43.90 -6.76 24.39
N ILE A 449 -43.12 -7.22 23.41
CA ILE A 449 -43.65 -7.71 22.12
C ILE A 449 -43.36 -9.19 21.88
N GLY A 450 -42.72 -9.88 22.83
CA GLY A 450 -42.36 -11.28 22.73
C GLY A 450 -41.13 -11.53 21.84
N ASP A 451 -40.55 -12.72 21.97
CA ASP A 451 -39.24 -13.03 21.40
C ASP A 451 -39.18 -12.98 19.87
N SER A 452 -40.18 -13.52 19.18
CA SER A 452 -40.16 -13.61 17.71
C SER A 452 -40.31 -12.23 17.04
N PRO A 453 -41.29 -11.38 17.41
CA PRO A 453 -41.37 -10.01 16.89
C PRO A 453 -40.19 -9.13 17.31
N ALA A 454 -39.67 -9.29 18.54
CA ALA A 454 -38.47 -8.58 18.98
C ALA A 454 -37.24 -8.98 18.16
N TYR A 455 -37.05 -10.27 17.91
CA TYR A 455 -35.94 -10.76 17.10
C TYR A 455 -36.02 -10.28 15.65
N ALA A 456 -37.22 -10.27 15.04
CA ALA A 456 -37.39 -9.71 13.70
C ALA A 456 -36.96 -8.24 13.64
N ARG A 457 -37.36 -7.43 14.63
CA ARG A 457 -36.92 -6.04 14.77
C ARG A 457 -35.42 -5.89 14.95
N VAL A 458 -34.82 -6.78 15.74
CA VAL A 458 -33.37 -6.81 15.98
C VAL A 458 -32.61 -7.14 14.70
N ARG A 459 -33.09 -8.12 13.94
CA ARG A 459 -32.51 -8.48 12.64
C ARG A 459 -32.57 -7.32 11.64
N ASP A 460 -33.71 -6.64 11.53
CA ASP A 460 -33.87 -5.54 10.57
C ASP A 460 -32.85 -4.42 10.83
N HIS A 461 -32.51 -4.13 12.10
CA HIS A 461 -31.46 -3.16 12.38
C HIS A 461 -30.06 -3.68 12.08
N PHE A 462 -29.78 -4.98 12.27
CA PHE A 462 -28.47 -5.55 11.94
C PHE A 462 -28.22 -5.47 10.45
N ASP A 463 -29.24 -5.71 9.63
CA ASP A 463 -29.16 -5.62 8.18
C ASP A 463 -28.91 -4.16 7.73
N LEU A 464 -29.62 -3.20 8.32
CA LEU A 464 -29.36 -1.78 8.08
C LEU A 464 -27.94 -1.37 8.47
N MET A 465 -27.51 -1.71 9.70
CA MET A 465 -26.17 -1.37 10.17
C MET A 465 -25.10 -2.01 9.29
N ARG A 466 -25.27 -3.27 8.90
CA ARG A 466 -24.36 -3.97 7.98
C ARG A 466 -24.26 -3.25 6.64
N ALA A 467 -25.39 -2.80 6.09
CA ALA A 467 -25.43 -2.05 4.83
C ALA A 467 -24.68 -0.71 4.93
N ILE A 468 -24.94 0.07 5.99
CA ILE A 468 -24.27 1.37 6.19
C ILE A 468 -22.78 1.17 6.46
N ILE A 469 -22.40 0.22 7.32
CA ILE A 469 -21.00 -0.11 7.59
C ILE A 469 -20.26 -0.49 6.29
N GLY A 470 -20.85 -1.34 5.46
CA GLY A 470 -20.27 -1.75 4.18
C GLY A 470 -20.16 -0.60 3.17
N LYS A 471 -21.16 0.30 3.13
CA LYS A 471 -21.16 1.50 2.27
C LYS A 471 -19.98 2.43 2.57
N HIS A 472 -19.55 2.52 3.82
CA HIS A 472 -18.40 3.33 4.25
C HIS A 472 -17.12 2.50 4.43
N ASP A 473 -16.95 1.45 3.62
CA ASP A 473 -15.74 0.62 3.53
C ASP A 473 -15.32 -0.04 4.86
N GLY A 474 -16.28 -0.34 5.73
CA GLY A 474 -16.08 -1.13 6.95
C GLY A 474 -16.67 -2.54 6.86
N SER A 475 -16.54 -3.28 7.95
CA SER A 475 -17.20 -4.58 8.09
C SER A 475 -17.69 -4.84 9.51
N LEU A 476 -18.79 -5.58 9.59
CA LEU A 476 -19.25 -6.19 10.83
C LEU A 476 -18.33 -7.38 11.14
N VAL A 477 -17.62 -7.31 12.27
CA VAL A 477 -16.70 -8.37 12.72
C VAL A 477 -17.50 -9.51 13.35
N LYS A 478 -18.33 -9.17 14.34
CA LYS A 478 -19.20 -10.08 15.08
C LYS A 478 -20.32 -9.34 15.79
N THR A 479 -21.36 -10.08 16.17
CA THR A 479 -22.42 -9.61 17.07
C THR A 479 -22.23 -10.20 18.47
N ILE A 480 -22.65 -9.48 19.50
CA ILE A 480 -22.59 -9.90 20.90
C ILE A 480 -23.99 -9.66 21.50
N GLY A 481 -24.90 -10.63 21.38
CA GLY A 481 -26.31 -10.37 21.62
C GLY A 481 -26.88 -9.42 20.58
N ASP A 482 -27.39 -8.28 21.03
CA ASP A 482 -27.89 -7.14 20.25
C ASP A 482 -26.82 -6.09 19.91
N ALA A 483 -25.60 -6.25 20.44
CA ALA A 483 -24.46 -5.37 20.16
C ALA A 483 -23.76 -5.74 18.84
N VAL A 484 -23.22 -4.72 18.16
CA VAL A 484 -22.38 -4.88 16.96
C VAL A 484 -20.96 -4.46 17.29
N MET A 485 -19.99 -5.28 16.86
CA MET A 485 -18.61 -4.86 16.71
C MET A 485 -18.31 -4.72 15.21
N ALA A 486 -17.92 -3.52 14.80
CA ALA A 486 -17.51 -3.21 13.43
C ALA A 486 -16.09 -2.62 13.41
N VAL A 487 -15.43 -2.77 12.27
CA VAL A 487 -14.05 -2.34 12.06
C VAL A 487 -13.92 -1.58 10.74
N PHE A 488 -13.06 -0.58 10.75
CA PHE A 488 -12.76 0.27 9.60
C PHE A 488 -11.27 0.57 9.56
N ALA A 489 -10.67 0.53 8.36
CA ALA A 489 -9.34 1.08 8.14
C ALA A 489 -9.33 2.62 8.17
N SER A 490 -10.40 3.24 7.67
CA SER A 490 -10.56 4.70 7.64
C SER A 490 -11.29 5.23 8.88
N ALA A 491 -10.73 6.25 9.52
CA ALA A 491 -11.40 6.98 10.60
C ALA A 491 -12.59 7.80 10.07
N GLU A 492 -12.46 8.39 8.88
CA GLU A 492 -13.54 9.11 8.19
C GLU A 492 -14.73 8.19 7.93
N GLY A 493 -14.49 7.04 7.29
CA GLY A 493 -15.56 6.07 6.98
C GLY A 493 -16.28 5.57 8.24
N ALA A 494 -15.53 5.33 9.32
CA ALA A 494 -16.12 4.92 10.59
C ALA A 494 -17.06 5.98 11.19
N VAL A 495 -16.63 7.25 11.19
CA VAL A 495 -17.43 8.37 11.73
C VAL A 495 -18.63 8.65 10.84
N GLU A 496 -18.47 8.67 9.51
CA GLU A 496 -19.59 8.84 8.58
C GLU A 496 -20.64 7.73 8.74
N ALA A 497 -20.20 6.47 8.85
CA ALA A 497 -21.08 5.34 9.13
C ALA A 497 -21.82 5.51 10.46
N ALA A 498 -21.12 5.91 11.52
CA ALA A 498 -21.73 6.13 12.83
C ALA A 498 -22.80 7.22 12.79
N LEU A 499 -22.52 8.33 12.10
CA LEU A 499 -23.48 9.42 11.93
C LEU A 499 -24.68 8.99 11.10
N GLU A 500 -24.49 8.25 10.01
CA GLU A 500 -25.59 7.73 9.18
C GLU A 500 -26.45 6.72 9.94
N ILE A 501 -25.83 5.76 10.66
CA ILE A 501 -26.55 4.84 11.56
C ILE A 501 -27.37 5.64 12.58
N GLN A 502 -26.77 6.64 13.23
CA GLN A 502 -27.48 7.39 14.25
C GLN A 502 -28.68 8.16 13.68
N ARG A 503 -28.58 8.72 12.45
CA ARG A 503 -29.71 9.36 11.76
C ARG A 503 -30.86 8.39 11.49
N GLU A 504 -30.56 7.16 11.09
CA GLU A 504 -31.60 6.16 10.83
C GLU A 504 -32.37 5.77 12.10
N PHE A 505 -31.67 5.71 13.24
CA PHE A 505 -32.28 5.42 14.53
C PHE A 505 -32.99 6.63 15.16
N THR A 506 -32.70 7.86 14.77
CA THR A 506 -33.38 9.07 15.30
C THR A 506 -34.51 9.58 14.41
N ALA A 507 -34.38 9.48 13.09
CA ALA A 507 -35.31 10.07 12.13
C ALA A 507 -35.64 9.17 10.93
N GLY A 508 -34.92 8.07 10.74
CA GLY A 508 -35.09 7.17 9.59
C GLY A 508 -36.11 6.04 9.78
N GLU A 509 -35.90 4.94 9.08
CA GLU A 509 -36.86 3.83 9.04
C GLU A 509 -36.97 3.10 10.38
N ILE A 510 -35.84 2.92 11.07
CA ILE A 510 -35.80 2.26 12.38
C ILE A 510 -36.50 3.11 13.45
N ALA A 511 -36.34 4.44 13.40
CA ALA A 511 -37.02 5.36 14.31
C ALA A 511 -38.56 5.29 14.21
N ARG A 512 -39.09 4.99 13.01
CA ARG A 512 -40.53 4.82 12.75
C ARG A 512 -41.06 3.43 13.16
N GLY A 513 -40.19 2.54 13.61
CA GLY A 513 -40.58 1.26 14.19
C GLY A 513 -41.39 1.40 15.48
N ASN A 514 -42.17 0.38 15.81
CA ASN A 514 -42.86 0.23 17.08
C ASN A 514 -42.48 -1.12 17.73
N PRO A 515 -41.78 -1.14 18.89
CA PRO A 515 -41.14 0.00 19.55
C PRO A 515 -40.11 0.71 18.67
N ALA A 516 -39.91 2.01 18.90
CA ALA A 516 -38.75 2.71 18.39
C ALA A 516 -37.49 2.20 19.09
N LEU A 517 -36.47 1.83 18.31
CA LEU A 517 -35.18 1.41 18.83
C LEU A 517 -34.28 2.63 19.03
N ARG A 518 -33.44 2.59 20.06
CA ARG A 518 -32.36 3.56 20.26
C ARG A 518 -31.05 2.82 20.29
N VAL A 519 -30.10 3.27 19.47
CA VAL A 519 -28.74 2.74 19.45
C VAL A 519 -27.81 3.66 20.24
N LYS A 520 -26.87 3.04 20.95
CA LYS A 520 -25.70 3.68 21.52
C LYS A 520 -24.51 3.39 20.63
N LEU A 521 -23.68 4.40 20.35
CA LEU A 521 -22.51 4.23 19.49
C LEU A 521 -21.26 4.78 20.16
N GLY A 522 -20.18 4.01 20.12
CA GLY A 522 -18.87 4.42 20.61
C GLY A 522 -17.76 4.01 19.67
N LEU A 523 -16.85 4.94 19.37
CA LEU A 523 -15.74 4.72 18.45
C LEU A 523 -14.41 5.04 19.10
N HIS A 524 -13.42 4.21 18.80
CA HIS A 524 -12.04 4.44 19.16
C HIS A 524 -11.10 3.92 18.07
N ARG A 525 -9.97 4.60 17.91
CA ARG A 525 -8.92 4.27 16.95
C ARG A 525 -7.61 4.04 17.67
N GLY A 526 -6.91 2.96 17.31
CA GLY A 526 -5.64 2.62 17.93
C GLY A 526 -5.06 1.28 17.46
N PRO A 527 -3.89 0.87 17.98
CA PRO A 527 -3.21 -0.36 17.61
C PRO A 527 -3.97 -1.61 18.08
N CYS A 528 -3.90 -2.69 17.32
CA CYS A 528 -4.51 -3.97 17.68
C CYS A 528 -3.71 -5.14 17.07
N ILE A 529 -4.17 -6.36 17.33
CA ILE A 529 -3.67 -7.55 16.66
C ILE A 529 -4.81 -8.23 15.90
N ALA A 530 -4.52 -8.69 14.68
CA ALA A 530 -5.36 -9.65 13.98
C ALA A 530 -5.06 -11.06 14.51
N VAL A 531 -6.09 -11.85 14.73
CA VAL A 531 -5.99 -13.22 15.27
C VAL A 531 -6.98 -14.14 14.56
N ASN A 532 -6.72 -15.44 14.62
CA ASN A 532 -7.73 -16.45 14.32
C ASN A 532 -8.48 -16.81 15.61
N ALA A 533 -9.79 -16.52 15.64
CA ALA A 533 -10.69 -16.92 16.70
C ALA A 533 -11.84 -17.73 16.11
N ASN A 534 -12.00 -18.98 16.54
CA ASN A 534 -13.05 -19.90 16.06
C ASN A 534 -13.06 -20.09 14.52
N ASN A 535 -11.88 -20.20 13.90
CA ASN A 535 -11.71 -20.31 12.45
C ASN A 535 -12.26 -19.11 11.67
N LEU A 536 -12.31 -17.95 12.32
CA LEU A 536 -12.65 -16.68 11.73
C LEU A 536 -11.58 -15.64 12.07
N LEU A 537 -11.34 -14.73 11.15
CA LEU A 537 -10.46 -13.60 11.40
C LEU A 537 -11.14 -12.62 12.36
N ASP A 538 -10.50 -12.36 13.50
CA ASP A 538 -10.97 -11.47 14.56
C ASP A 538 -9.86 -10.51 14.99
N TYR A 539 -10.19 -9.54 15.83
CA TYR A 539 -9.26 -8.53 16.33
C TYR A 539 -9.22 -8.52 17.85
N PHE A 540 -8.04 -8.36 18.41
CA PHE A 540 -7.81 -8.32 19.84
C PHE A 540 -6.89 -7.15 20.24
N GLY A 541 -6.95 -6.73 21.50
CA GLY A 541 -6.08 -5.69 22.06
C GLY A 541 -6.83 -4.66 22.90
N SER A 542 -6.07 -3.75 23.53
CA SER A 542 -6.60 -2.67 24.37
C SER A 542 -7.56 -1.76 23.61
N THR A 543 -7.28 -1.45 22.34
CA THR A 543 -8.11 -0.61 21.47
C THR A 543 -9.54 -1.14 21.34
N VAL A 544 -9.71 -2.45 21.14
CA VAL A 544 -11.03 -3.10 21.04
C VAL A 544 -11.81 -2.92 22.35
N ASN A 545 -11.13 -3.12 23.48
CA ASN A 545 -11.74 -2.95 24.81
C ASN A 545 -12.08 -1.49 25.13
N ILE A 546 -11.26 -0.53 24.71
CA ILE A 546 -11.55 0.91 24.86
C ILE A 546 -12.79 1.27 24.05
N ALA A 547 -12.88 0.87 22.77
CA ALA A 547 -14.03 1.16 21.93
C ALA A 547 -15.35 0.67 22.54
N ALA A 548 -15.37 -0.57 23.06
CA ALA A 548 -16.52 -1.12 23.76
C ALA A 548 -16.92 -0.31 25.01
N ARG A 549 -15.94 0.22 25.75
CA ARG A 549 -16.20 1.05 26.95
C ARG A 549 -16.66 2.46 26.61
N VAL A 550 -16.15 3.04 25.52
CA VAL A 550 -16.57 4.34 25.00
C VAL A 550 -18.05 4.30 24.61
N GLN A 551 -18.53 3.20 24.03
CA GLN A 551 -19.94 3.03 23.70
C GLN A 551 -20.85 3.09 24.94
N ASN A 552 -20.40 2.63 26.11
CA ASN A 552 -21.19 2.67 27.35
C ASN A 552 -21.49 4.10 27.83
N GLU A 553 -20.68 5.08 27.42
CA GLU A 553 -20.87 6.50 27.76
C GLU A 553 -21.92 7.20 26.87
N SER A 554 -22.42 6.51 25.84
CA SER A 554 -23.52 7.00 25.00
C SER A 554 -24.85 6.88 25.74
N VAL A 555 -25.66 7.94 25.64
CA VAL A 555 -27.00 8.01 26.24
C VAL A 555 -28.10 7.54 25.28
N GLY A 556 -27.76 7.25 24.03
CA GLY A 556 -28.63 6.81 22.96
C GLY A 556 -29.31 7.99 22.26
N GLY A 557 -28.97 8.20 20.99
CA GLY A 557 -29.25 9.46 20.28
C GLY A 557 -27.97 10.23 19.90
N ASP A 558 -26.83 9.78 20.40
CA ASP A 558 -25.51 10.39 20.29
C ASP A 558 -24.45 9.39 19.84
N VAL A 559 -23.33 9.90 19.33
CA VAL A 559 -22.12 9.13 19.04
C VAL A 559 -21.01 9.60 19.97
N VAL A 560 -20.33 8.68 20.66
CA VAL A 560 -19.19 9.03 21.52
C VAL A 560 -17.88 8.68 20.83
N LEU A 561 -17.00 9.67 20.70
CA LEU A 561 -15.68 9.54 20.07
C LEU A 561 -14.59 9.80 21.09
N THR A 562 -13.49 9.05 21.03
CA THR A 562 -12.25 9.40 21.78
C THR A 562 -11.47 10.51 21.09
N ASP A 563 -10.58 11.17 21.84
CA ASP A 563 -9.66 12.18 21.29
C ASP A 563 -8.81 11.68 20.10
N ALA A 564 -8.44 10.40 20.07
CA ALA A 564 -7.73 9.78 18.95
C ALA A 564 -8.47 9.89 17.59
N LEU A 565 -9.79 10.12 17.61
CA LEU A 565 -10.59 10.39 16.41
C LEU A 565 -10.80 11.90 16.21
N THR A 566 -11.18 12.65 17.24
CA THR A 566 -11.45 14.09 17.10
C THR A 566 -10.19 14.93 16.86
N GLY A 567 -9.01 14.42 17.23
CA GLY A 567 -7.73 15.03 16.88
C GLY A 567 -7.35 14.86 15.40
N ASP A 568 -7.92 13.87 14.70
CA ASP A 568 -7.65 13.62 13.28
C ASP A 568 -8.24 14.76 12.42
N PRO A 569 -7.43 15.46 11.60
CA PRO A 569 -7.91 16.54 10.73
C PRO A 569 -9.06 16.12 9.81
N VAL A 570 -9.02 14.90 9.25
CA VAL A 570 -10.05 14.43 8.31
C VAL A 570 -11.38 14.23 9.05
N VAL A 571 -11.35 13.68 10.26
CA VAL A 571 -12.55 13.54 11.10
C VAL A 571 -13.12 14.90 11.48
N ARG A 572 -12.27 15.91 11.77
CA ARG A 572 -12.74 17.27 12.05
C ARG A 572 -13.49 17.87 10.86
N GLU A 573 -13.04 17.64 9.64
CA GLU A 573 -13.72 18.07 8.43
C GLU A 573 -15.09 17.38 8.27
N VAL A 574 -15.16 16.06 8.50
CA VAL A 574 -16.42 15.30 8.48
C VAL A 574 -17.42 15.87 9.48
N LEU A 575 -16.98 16.10 10.73
CA LEU A 575 -17.85 16.63 11.79
C LEU A 575 -18.32 18.05 11.47
N ALA A 576 -17.44 18.91 10.95
CA ALA A 576 -17.80 20.27 10.53
C ALA A 576 -18.85 20.26 9.41
N ARG A 577 -18.67 19.40 8.41
CA ARG A 577 -19.57 19.26 7.26
C ARG A 577 -20.93 18.63 7.63
N ALA A 578 -20.96 17.80 8.66
CA ALA A 578 -22.17 17.13 9.13
C ALA A 578 -23.11 18.03 9.97
N ALA A 579 -22.70 19.27 10.30
CA ALA A 579 -23.47 20.24 11.10
C ALA A 579 -23.97 19.67 12.45
N VAL A 580 -23.12 18.90 13.13
CA VAL A 580 -23.40 18.26 14.41
C VAL A 580 -23.02 19.16 15.59
N THR A 581 -23.63 18.94 16.76
CA THR A 581 -23.19 19.59 18.01
C THR A 581 -22.19 18.71 18.74
N LEU A 582 -21.05 19.29 19.14
CA LEU A 582 -19.97 18.60 19.85
C LEU A 582 -19.96 19.01 21.32
N GLU A 583 -19.94 18.03 22.22
CA GLU A 583 -19.86 18.22 23.67
C GLU A 583 -18.67 17.42 24.22
N PRO A 584 -17.50 18.06 24.47
CA PRO A 584 -16.35 17.39 25.05
C PRO A 584 -16.55 17.14 26.55
N PHE A 585 -16.09 15.99 27.04
CA PHE A 585 -16.17 15.62 28.46
C PHE A 585 -15.05 14.63 28.84
N GLU A 586 -14.70 14.59 30.12
CA GLU A 586 -13.72 13.63 30.64
C GLU A 586 -14.40 12.48 31.42
N ARG A 587 -13.89 11.26 31.20
CA ARG A 587 -14.30 10.07 31.97
C ARG A 587 -13.14 9.12 32.24
N GLU A 588 -13.24 8.44 33.37
CA GLU A 588 -12.49 7.21 33.64
C GLU A 588 -13.35 6.04 33.19
N LEU A 589 -12.91 5.38 32.11
CA LEU A 589 -13.63 4.24 31.55
C LEU A 589 -13.47 3.03 32.47
N ARG A 590 -14.56 2.30 32.74
CA ARG A 590 -14.56 1.15 33.65
C ARG A 590 -13.45 0.14 33.29
N GLY A 591 -12.58 -0.16 34.26
CA GLY A 591 -11.48 -1.11 34.08
C GLY A 591 -10.26 -0.56 33.33
N LEU A 592 -10.19 0.77 33.15
CA LEU A 592 -9.04 1.48 32.61
C LEU A 592 -8.61 2.55 33.63
N SER A 593 -7.33 2.56 33.99
CA SER A 593 -6.79 3.46 35.02
C SER A 593 -6.50 4.87 34.51
N GLN A 594 -6.64 5.12 33.21
CA GLN A 594 -6.39 6.43 32.60
C GLN A 594 -7.70 7.19 32.36
N ARG A 595 -7.61 8.52 32.43
CA ARG A 595 -8.68 9.42 31.99
C ARG A 595 -8.69 9.54 30.48
N PHE A 596 -9.89 9.60 29.91
CA PHE A 596 -10.11 9.81 28.49
C PHE A 596 -10.85 11.12 28.30
N LEU A 597 -10.32 11.95 27.40
CA LEU A 597 -11.09 13.03 26.78
C LEU A 597 -11.96 12.41 25.69
N LEU A 598 -13.27 12.56 25.85
CA LEU A 598 -14.30 12.06 24.96
C LEU A 598 -15.07 13.23 24.38
N THR A 599 -15.62 13.05 23.18
CA THR A 599 -16.53 14.00 22.56
C THR A 599 -17.83 13.30 22.23
N ARG A 600 -18.93 13.83 22.77
CA ARG A 600 -20.28 13.43 22.37
C ARG A 600 -20.70 14.24 21.14
N VAL A 601 -21.21 13.54 20.14
CA VAL A 601 -21.65 14.10 18.87
C VAL A 601 -23.16 13.90 18.75
N TRP A 602 -23.90 15.01 18.71
CA TRP A 602 -25.35 15.03 18.58
C TRP A 602 -25.76 15.20 17.11
N VAL A 603 -26.55 14.25 16.61
CA VAL A 603 -26.85 14.08 15.18
C VAL A 603 -28.17 14.76 14.75
N SER A 604 -28.94 15.26 15.70
CA SER A 604 -30.11 16.13 15.50
C SER A 604 -30.08 17.23 16.57
N PRO A 605 -30.72 18.40 16.35
CA PRO A 605 -30.78 19.43 17.38
C PRO A 605 -31.34 18.81 18.66
N LEU A 606 -30.75 19.20 19.79
CA LEU A 606 -31.10 18.72 21.13
C LEU A 606 -32.63 18.61 21.25
N PRO A 607 -33.18 17.48 21.75
CA PRO A 607 -34.56 17.48 22.20
C PRO A 607 -34.74 18.65 23.17
N ASP A 608 -35.84 19.40 23.05
CA ASP A 608 -36.19 20.59 23.85
C ASP A 608 -36.30 20.33 25.38
N THR A 609 -35.77 19.22 25.90
CA THR A 609 -35.86 18.80 27.29
C THR A 609 -34.52 18.74 28.04
N VAL A 610 -33.43 19.31 27.50
CA VAL A 610 -32.19 19.55 28.27
C VAL A 610 -31.94 21.05 28.52
N ALA A 611 -32.91 21.92 28.19
CA ALA A 611 -32.94 23.29 28.66
C ALA A 611 -33.71 23.36 30.00
N ALA A 612 -32.96 23.58 31.08
CA ALA A 612 -33.41 24.01 32.40
C ALA A 612 -34.27 23.02 33.24
N ALA A 613 -33.60 22.25 34.09
CA ALA A 613 -34.08 22.07 35.46
C ALA A 613 -32.99 22.62 36.41
N PRO A 614 -33.17 23.82 37.00
CA PRO A 614 -32.38 24.18 38.17
C PRO A 614 -32.74 23.20 39.28
N TYR A 615 -31.71 22.67 39.94
CA TYR A 615 -31.80 21.84 41.13
C TYR A 615 -32.84 22.41 42.11
N GLY A 616 -34.03 21.81 42.15
CA GLY A 616 -35.01 22.00 43.20
C GLY A 616 -34.70 21.02 44.32
N LEU A 617 -34.18 21.54 45.43
CA LEU A 617 -34.08 20.86 46.71
C LEU A 617 -35.46 20.42 47.21
N LEU A 618 -35.73 19.13 47.17
CA LEU A 618 -36.64 18.40 48.07
C LEU A 618 -35.96 17.03 48.25
N SER A 619 -35.67 16.51 49.43
CA SER A 619 -36.36 16.63 50.71
C SER A 619 -35.52 15.98 51.81
N ASP A 620 -35.36 16.65 52.95
CA ASP A 620 -35.15 15.93 54.22
C ASP A 620 -36.53 15.46 54.71
N VAL A 621 -36.78 14.16 54.57
CA VAL A 621 -37.77 13.43 55.36
C VAL A 621 -36.99 12.33 56.06
N GLU A 622 -36.51 12.64 57.27
CA GLU A 622 -36.12 11.63 58.24
C GLU A 622 -37.22 11.44 59.29
N GLN A 623 -37.38 10.17 59.65
CA GLN A 623 -38.45 9.60 60.44
C GLN A 623 -38.26 9.90 61.94
N GLY A 624 -39.39 10.22 62.59
CA GLY A 624 -39.80 9.80 63.94
C GLY A 624 -38.82 9.80 65.12
N SER A 625 -39.10 10.63 66.14
CA SER A 625 -38.91 10.25 67.54
C SER A 625 -39.85 11.02 68.48
N THR A 626 -40.64 10.23 69.20
CA THR A 626 -41.37 10.41 70.48
C THR A 626 -41.14 11.62 71.41
N ALA A 627 -42.26 11.99 72.08
CA ALA A 627 -42.42 12.64 73.41
C ALA A 627 -42.07 14.16 73.50
N THR A 628 -42.75 15.07 74.21
CA THR A 628 -43.58 15.02 75.44
C THR A 628 -44.24 16.41 75.64
N ARG A 629 -45.41 16.49 76.31
CA ARG A 629 -46.00 17.64 77.08
C ARG A 629 -46.29 18.93 76.28
N ARG A 630 -47.47 19.56 76.38
CA ARG A 630 -48.39 19.76 77.50
C ARG A 630 -49.75 20.20 76.95
#